data_AF-A0A151LSD4-F1
#
_entry.id   AF-A0A151LSD4-F1
#
_cell.length_a   1.000
_cell.length_b   1.000
_cell.length_c   1.000
_cell.angle_alpha   90.00
_cell.angle_beta   90.00
_cell.angle_gamma   90.00
#
_symmetry.space_group_name_H-M   'P 1'
#
loop_
_entity.id
_entity.type
_entity.pdbx_description
1 polymer ?
#
loop_
_entity_poly.entity_id
_entity_poly.type
_entity_poly.pdbx_seq_one_letter_code
_entity_poly.pdbx_strand_id
1 'polypeptide(L)'
;MFFNKLVSRKTSYFLYDTKRYNLNYKLHLKYKQWDYLKREMINYFNNNRKVNTDVDIEVKCWEKFKKKELIQANGYIPAIIWKYGIEERICIPHKLIDEYAFEEEDGHLSLLFSARLFRVHIHGKVVNCVVSHVEADP
;
A
#
# COMPACT_ATOMS: atom_id res chain seq x y z
N MET A 1 15.07 39.06 20.79
CA MET A 1 13.85 38.89 19.96
C MET A 1 14.24 38.19 18.67
N PHE A 2 14.03 36.88 18.58
CA PHE A 2 14.33 36.12 17.37
C PHE A 2 13.02 35.92 16.59
N PHE A 3 12.93 36.54 15.40
CA PHE A 3 11.84 36.29 14.47
C PHE A 3 12.10 34.97 13.73
N ASN A 4 11.35 33.93 14.08
CA ASN A 4 11.27 32.69 13.32
C ASN A 4 10.61 32.98 11.96
N LYS A 5 11.41 32.99 10.89
CA LYS A 5 10.91 32.96 9.52
C LYS A 5 10.33 31.57 9.25
N LEU A 6 9.00 31.47 9.20
CA LEU A 6 8.28 30.31 8.70
C LEU A 6 8.72 30.03 7.25
N VAL A 7 9.58 29.03 7.07
CA VAL A 7 9.92 28.49 5.76
C VAL A 7 8.72 27.69 5.28
N SER A 8 7.82 28.32 4.54
CA SER A 8 6.79 27.59 3.80
C SER A 8 7.50 26.76 2.72
N ARG A 9 7.65 25.47 2.93
CA ARG A 9 8.05 24.52 1.88
C ARG A 9 6.90 24.45 0.88
N LYS A 10 6.89 25.34 -0.11
CA LYS A 10 6.14 25.14 -1.34
C LYS A 10 6.77 23.94 -2.03
N THR A 11 6.10 22.80 -1.97
CA THR A 11 6.44 21.61 -2.73
C THR A 11 6.29 21.94 -4.21
N SER A 12 7.41 22.27 -4.85
CA SER A 12 7.51 22.38 -6.30
C SER A 12 7.45 20.97 -6.89
N TYR A 13 6.24 20.49 -7.16
CA TYR A 13 6.07 19.30 -7.98
C TYR A 13 6.47 19.66 -9.41
N PHE A 14 7.62 19.13 -9.83
CA PHE A 14 8.19 19.08 -11.17
C PHE A 14 7.30 19.69 -12.28
N LEU A 15 7.52 20.97 -12.58
CA LEU A 15 7.09 21.56 -13.84
C LEU A 15 8.20 21.27 -14.85
N TYR A 16 8.04 20.22 -15.64
CA TYR A 16 8.81 20.08 -16.87
C TYR A 16 8.40 21.23 -17.79
N ASP A 17 9.35 22.12 -18.04
CA ASP A 17 9.22 23.22 -18.96
C ASP A 17 9.15 22.67 -20.39
N THR A 18 8.06 22.96 -21.10
CA THR A 18 8.03 23.25 -22.56
C THR A 18 6.59 23.48 -23.02
N LYS A 19 6.26 24.77 -23.25
CA LYS A 19 5.25 25.29 -24.19
C LYS A 19 4.19 24.29 -24.71
N ARG A 20 3.12 24.08 -23.94
CA ARG A 20 1.80 23.71 -24.47
C ARG A 20 0.71 24.49 -23.72
N TYR A 21 0.13 25.47 -24.39
CA TYR A 21 -1.06 26.22 -23.95
C TYR A 21 -2.32 25.34 -23.99
N ASN A 22 -2.33 24.28 -23.19
CA ASN A 22 -3.53 23.59 -22.77
C ASN A 22 -3.25 23.06 -21.37
N LEU A 23 -3.18 24.00 -20.42
CA LEU A 23 -3.38 23.67 -19.01
C LEU A 23 -4.72 22.95 -18.98
N ASN A 24 -4.69 21.63 -18.80
CA ASN A 24 -5.88 20.80 -18.88
C ASN A 24 -6.82 21.24 -17.77
N TYR A 25 -7.73 22.18 -18.08
CA TYR A 25 -8.55 22.89 -17.10
C TYR A 25 -9.40 21.90 -16.29
N LYS A 26 -9.78 20.78 -16.93
CA LYS A 26 -10.40 19.63 -16.28
C LYS A 26 -9.52 19.01 -15.19
N LEU A 27 -8.21 18.82 -15.44
CA LEU A 27 -7.27 18.36 -14.41
C LEU A 27 -7.14 19.39 -13.28
N HIS A 28 -7.03 20.68 -13.59
CA HIS A 28 -6.95 21.73 -12.58
C HIS A 28 -8.20 21.77 -11.67
N LEU A 29 -9.39 21.71 -12.26
CA LEU A 29 -10.66 21.63 -11.52
C LEU A 29 -10.74 20.36 -10.67
N LYS A 30 -10.31 19.21 -11.20
CA LYS A 30 -10.22 17.95 -10.44
C LYS A 30 -9.31 18.07 -9.23
N TYR A 31 -8.12 18.66 -9.39
CA TYR A 31 -7.21 18.90 -8.26
C TYR A 31 -7.82 19.83 -7.22
N LYS A 32 -8.47 20.92 -7.64
CA LYS A 32 -9.13 21.88 -6.74
C LYS A 32 -10.29 21.24 -5.97
N GLN A 33 -11.01 20.32 -6.59
CA GLN A 33 -12.13 19.59 -5.97
C GLN A 33 -11.71 18.30 -5.26
N TRP A 34 -10.44 17.91 -5.34
CA TRP A 34 -9.97 16.60 -4.87
C TRP A 34 -10.27 16.38 -3.38
N ASP A 35 -10.03 17.38 -2.52
CA ASP A 35 -10.27 17.25 -1.08
C ASP A 35 -11.75 17.01 -0.76
N TYR A 36 -12.67 17.59 -1.55
CA TYR A 36 -14.10 17.35 -1.42
C TYR A 36 -14.47 15.94 -1.91
N LEU A 37 -14.06 15.59 -3.14
CA LEU A 37 -14.35 14.28 -3.74
C LEU A 37 -13.79 13.14 -2.90
N LYS A 38 -12.57 13.28 -2.40
CA LYS A 38 -11.92 12.31 -1.50
C LYS A 38 -12.73 12.12 -0.22
N ARG A 39 -13.23 13.20 0.37
CA ARG A 39 -14.05 13.14 1.59
C ARG A 39 -15.38 12.44 1.34
N GLU A 40 -16.06 12.77 0.25
CA GLU A 40 -17.32 12.11 -0.14
C GLU A 40 -17.11 10.61 -0.39
N MET A 41 -16.02 10.23 -1.09
CA MET A 41 -15.67 8.83 -1.27
C MET A 41 -15.43 8.12 0.07
N ILE A 42 -14.62 8.71 0.95
CA ILE A 42 -14.36 8.14 2.29
C ILE A 42 -15.67 7.97 3.07
N ASN A 43 -16.55 8.99 3.08
CA ASN A 43 -17.84 8.93 3.75
C ASN A 43 -18.72 7.83 3.18
N TYR A 44 -18.82 7.74 1.85
CA TYR A 44 -19.58 6.70 1.17
C TYR A 44 -19.10 5.30 1.56
N PHE A 45 -17.78 5.06 1.52
CA PHE A 45 -17.23 3.76 1.89
C PHE A 45 -17.42 3.46 3.37
N ASN A 46 -17.20 4.42 4.27
CA ASN A 46 -17.41 4.23 5.71
C ASN A 46 -18.87 3.90 6.05
N ASN A 47 -19.83 4.56 5.40
CA ASN A 47 -21.26 4.33 5.62
C ASN A 47 -21.75 3.01 5.03
N ASN A 48 -21.09 2.51 3.97
CA ASN A 48 -21.43 1.26 3.29
C ASN A 48 -20.48 0.10 3.62
N ARG A 49 -19.73 0.17 4.72
CA ARG A 49 -18.82 -0.90 5.17
C ARG A 49 -19.63 -2.17 5.50
N LYS A 50 -19.89 -3.00 4.49
CA LYS A 50 -20.29 -4.40 4.69
C LYS A 50 -19.09 -5.28 5.03
N VAL A 51 -17.88 -4.89 4.61
CA VAL A 51 -16.65 -5.69 4.77
C VAL A 51 -15.51 -4.77 5.20
N ASN A 52 -14.74 -5.19 6.22
CA ASN A 52 -13.51 -4.51 6.61
C ASN A 52 -12.39 -4.89 5.62
N THR A 53 -11.80 -3.90 4.98
CA THR A 53 -10.74 -4.08 3.97
C THR A 53 -9.34 -3.93 4.56
N ASP A 54 -9.24 -3.61 5.85
CA ASP A 54 -7.98 -3.42 6.55
C ASP A 54 -7.57 -4.77 7.17
N VAL A 55 -6.33 -5.21 6.92
CA VAL A 55 -5.78 -6.47 7.43
C VAL A 55 -4.52 -6.20 8.24
N ASP A 56 -4.50 -6.64 9.49
CA ASP A 56 -3.32 -6.57 10.35
C ASP A 56 -2.54 -7.88 10.31
N ILE A 57 -1.25 -7.81 9.98
CA ILE A 57 -0.37 -8.97 9.99
C ILE A 57 0.92 -8.68 10.75
N GLU A 58 1.32 -9.64 11.59
CA GLU A 58 2.64 -9.64 12.22
C GLU A 58 3.60 -10.49 11.40
N VAL A 59 4.72 -9.88 11.01
CA VAL A 59 5.69 -10.51 10.10
C VAL A 59 7.09 -10.45 10.67
N LYS A 60 7.95 -11.35 10.19
CA LYS A 60 9.37 -11.37 10.54
C LYS A 60 10.18 -10.75 9.43
N CYS A 61 11.34 -10.19 9.76
CA CYS A 61 12.30 -9.79 8.75
C CYS A 61 12.91 -11.00 8.06
N TRP A 62 13.12 -10.88 6.76
CA TRP A 62 13.91 -11.84 6.00
C TRP A 62 15.39 -11.65 6.36
N GLU A 63 15.97 -12.67 7.00
CA GLU A 63 17.40 -12.67 7.34
C GLU A 63 18.31 -12.63 6.11
N LYS A 64 19.40 -11.87 6.19
CA LYS A 64 20.38 -11.77 5.12
C LYS A 64 20.91 -13.17 4.75
N PHE A 65 21.10 -13.39 3.45
CA PHE A 65 21.66 -14.63 2.87
C PHE A 65 20.78 -15.89 2.96
N LYS A 66 19.57 -15.83 3.54
CA LYS A 66 18.60 -16.94 3.41
C LYS A 66 17.99 -16.96 2.01
N LYS A 67 17.99 -18.14 1.39
CA LYS A 67 17.35 -18.37 0.09
C LYS A 67 15.82 -18.43 0.22
N LYS A 68 15.11 -18.10 -0.87
CA LYS A 68 13.64 -18.09 -0.95
C LYS A 68 13.05 -19.46 -0.62
N GLU A 69 13.65 -20.52 -1.15
CA GLU A 69 13.16 -21.90 -1.03
C GLU A 69 13.21 -22.39 0.41
N LEU A 70 14.24 -21.99 1.16
CA LEU A 70 14.37 -22.35 2.58
C LEU A 70 13.29 -21.67 3.44
N ILE A 71 12.88 -20.46 3.09
CA ILE A 71 11.84 -19.72 3.81
C ILE A 71 10.48 -20.36 3.56
N GLN A 72 10.20 -20.69 2.30
CA GLN A 72 9.00 -21.43 1.90
C GLN A 72 8.92 -22.80 2.58
N ALA A 73 10.04 -23.55 2.62
CA ALA A 73 10.10 -24.84 3.32
C ALA A 73 9.81 -24.74 4.84
N ASN A 74 10.04 -23.57 5.44
CA ASN A 74 9.73 -23.29 6.84
C ASN A 74 8.29 -22.77 7.06
N GLY A 75 7.44 -22.77 6.02
CA GLY A 75 6.05 -22.33 6.11
C GLY A 75 5.86 -20.81 6.10
N TYR A 76 6.83 -20.06 5.57
CA TYR A 76 6.74 -18.62 5.40
C TYR A 76 6.70 -18.24 3.92
N ILE A 77 5.93 -17.22 3.60
CA ILE A 77 5.87 -16.58 2.31
C ILE A 77 6.89 -15.43 2.29
N PRO A 78 7.92 -15.50 1.43
CA PRO A 78 8.85 -14.41 1.23
C PRO A 78 8.17 -13.24 0.51
N ALA A 79 8.29 -12.03 1.05
CA ALA A 79 7.72 -10.83 0.45
C ALA A 79 8.66 -9.61 0.57
N ILE A 80 8.43 -8.62 -0.28
CA ILE A 80 9.22 -7.38 -0.34
C ILE A 80 8.27 -6.20 -0.32
N ILE A 81 8.47 -5.28 0.62
CA ILE A 81 7.82 -3.97 0.63
C ILE A 81 8.73 -3.03 -0.14
N TRP A 82 8.20 -2.36 -1.17
CA TRP A 82 8.97 -1.51 -2.06
C TRP A 82 8.12 -0.34 -2.60
N LYS A 83 8.69 0.44 -3.53
CA LYS A 83 8.09 1.59 -4.24
C LYS A 83 8.07 2.90 -3.46
N TYR A 84 7.31 2.99 -2.36
CA TYR A 84 7.18 4.22 -1.58
C TYR A 84 7.64 3.97 -0.14
N GLY A 85 8.83 4.46 0.21
CA GLY A 85 9.42 4.28 1.54
C GLY A 85 10.71 3.47 1.50
N ILE A 86 11.05 2.87 2.65
CA ILE A 86 12.24 2.04 2.82
C ILE A 86 11.91 0.64 2.28
N GLU A 87 12.80 0.09 1.45
CA GLU A 87 12.66 -1.29 1.00
C GLU A 87 12.94 -2.24 2.16
N GLU A 88 11.98 -3.13 2.45
CA GLU A 88 12.10 -4.12 3.51
C GLU A 88 11.73 -5.51 2.98
N ARG A 89 12.58 -6.48 3.28
CA ARG A 89 12.32 -7.88 2.97
C ARG A 89 11.75 -8.56 4.20
N ILE A 90 10.60 -9.20 4.03
CA ILE A 90 9.82 -9.79 5.12
C ILE A 90 9.46 -11.25 4.81
N CYS A 91 9.14 -11.96 5.87
CA CYS A 91 8.66 -13.34 5.86
C CYS A 91 7.30 -13.36 6.55
N ILE A 92 6.26 -13.70 5.79
CA ILE A 92 4.88 -13.73 6.26
C ILE A 92 4.49 -15.18 6.54
N PRO A 93 3.98 -15.54 7.73
CA PRO A 93 3.46 -16.89 7.97
C PRO A 93 2.34 -17.22 6.97
N HIS A 94 2.44 -18.37 6.30
CA HIS A 94 1.50 -18.77 5.24
C HIS A 94 0.03 -18.72 5.69
N LYS A 95 -0.22 -19.23 6.91
CA LYS A 95 -1.55 -19.26 7.55
C LYS A 95 -2.23 -17.89 7.69
N LEU A 96 -1.48 -16.80 7.79
CA LEU A 96 -2.03 -15.47 7.97
C LEU A 96 -2.56 -14.86 6.66
N ILE A 97 -2.17 -15.43 5.52
CA ILE A 97 -2.48 -14.88 4.20
C ILE A 97 -3.51 -15.74 3.47
N ASP A 98 -3.47 -17.06 3.63
CA ASP A 98 -4.37 -17.98 2.90
C ASP A 98 -5.84 -17.63 3.03
N GLU A 99 -6.29 -17.32 4.25
CA GLU A 99 -7.69 -16.97 4.52
C GLU A 99 -8.14 -15.74 3.72
N TYR A 100 -7.23 -14.77 3.50
CA TYR A 100 -7.52 -13.57 2.73
C TYR A 100 -7.25 -13.74 1.23
N ALA A 101 -6.33 -14.63 0.88
CA ALA A 101 -5.93 -14.92 -0.49
C ALA A 101 -6.98 -15.77 -1.21
N PHE A 102 -7.66 -16.69 -0.52
CA PHE A 102 -8.59 -17.65 -1.11
C PHE A 102 -9.99 -17.60 -0.48
N GLU A 103 -10.44 -16.40 -0.09
CA GLU A 103 -11.76 -16.19 0.51
C GLU A 103 -12.93 -16.47 -0.46
N GLU A 104 -12.66 -16.42 -1.77
CA GLU A 104 -13.67 -16.64 -2.82
C GLU A 104 -13.87 -18.16 -3.08
N GLU A 105 -15.13 -18.57 -3.33
CA GLU A 105 -15.54 -19.98 -3.42
C GLU A 105 -14.78 -20.80 -4.49
N ASP A 106 -14.30 -20.13 -5.54
CA ASP A 106 -13.62 -20.78 -6.67
C ASP A 106 -12.15 -21.15 -6.38
N GLY A 107 -11.63 -20.85 -5.18
CA GLY A 107 -10.26 -21.21 -4.77
C GLY A 107 -9.15 -20.47 -5.54
N HIS A 108 -9.51 -19.43 -6.29
CA HIS A 108 -8.56 -18.54 -6.95
C HIS A 108 -8.08 -17.43 -6.02
N LEU A 109 -6.98 -16.77 -6.39
CA LEU A 109 -6.51 -15.58 -5.67
C LEU A 109 -7.60 -14.50 -5.73
N SER A 110 -8.17 -14.16 -4.59
CA SER A 110 -9.26 -13.21 -4.46
C SER A 110 -8.88 -11.85 -5.03
N LEU A 111 -9.79 -11.23 -5.78
CA LEU A 111 -9.59 -9.86 -6.27
C LEU A 111 -9.48 -8.88 -5.10
N LEU A 112 -10.20 -9.15 -4.01
CA LEU A 112 -10.15 -8.36 -2.77
C LEU A 112 -8.79 -8.46 -2.09
N PHE A 113 -8.07 -9.57 -2.23
CA PHE A 113 -6.73 -9.72 -1.70
C PHE A 113 -5.80 -8.59 -2.17
N SER A 114 -5.86 -8.25 -3.46
CA SER A 114 -5.05 -7.16 -4.03
C SER A 114 -5.46 -5.75 -3.58
N ALA A 115 -6.75 -5.58 -3.26
CA ALA A 115 -7.35 -4.28 -2.92
C ALA A 115 -7.31 -3.96 -1.41
N ARG A 116 -6.94 -4.93 -0.57
CA ARG A 116 -6.87 -4.80 0.89
C ARG A 116 -5.70 -3.93 1.34
N LEU A 117 -5.94 -3.14 2.38
CA LEU A 117 -4.90 -2.37 3.05
C LEU A 117 -4.25 -3.23 4.13
N PHE A 118 -3.03 -3.69 3.86
CA PHE A 118 -2.24 -4.45 4.82
C PHE A 118 -1.50 -3.48 5.74
N ARG A 119 -1.74 -3.63 7.04
CA ARG A 119 -0.99 -2.97 8.11
C ARG A 119 0.00 -3.99 8.65
N VAL A 120 1.23 -3.90 8.16
CA VAL A 120 2.28 -4.88 8.42
C VAL A 120 3.08 -4.45 9.65
N HIS A 121 3.06 -5.27 10.68
CA HIS A 121 3.79 -5.05 11.92
C HIS A 121 5.19 -5.68 11.83
N ILE A 122 6.21 -4.83 11.81
CA ILE A 122 7.64 -5.21 11.68
C ILE A 122 8.40 -4.57 12.84
N HIS A 123 8.89 -5.39 13.77
CA HIS A 123 9.69 -4.91 14.93
C HIS A 123 9.05 -3.72 15.68
N GLY A 124 7.74 -3.75 15.89
CA GLY A 124 6.99 -2.69 16.57
C GLY A 124 6.68 -1.45 15.73
N LYS A 125 7.04 -1.44 14.43
CA LYS A 125 6.60 -0.43 13.46
C LYS A 125 5.43 -0.97 12.65
N VAL A 126 4.53 -0.08 12.24
CA VAL A 126 3.43 -0.41 11.33
C VAL A 126 3.69 0.22 9.98
N VAL A 127 3.70 -0.61 8.94
CA VAL A 127 3.86 -0.19 7.55
C VAL A 127 2.57 -0.49 6.81
N ASN A 128 1.97 0.54 6.22
CA ASN A 128 0.75 0.40 5.42
C ASN A 128 1.12 0.12 3.96
N CYS A 129 0.64 -0.99 3.41
CA CYS A 129 0.91 -1.37 2.04
C CYS A 129 -0.30 -2.08 1.38
N VAL A 130 -0.23 -2.18 0.06
CA VAL A 130 -1.19 -2.90 -0.79
C VAL A 130 -0.42 -3.92 -1.61
N VAL A 131 -1.03 -5.06 -1.90
CA VAL A 131 -0.41 -6.12 -2.68
C VAL A 131 -0.30 -5.67 -4.13
N SER A 132 0.94 -5.61 -4.65
CA SER A 132 1.19 -5.19 -6.03
C SER A 132 1.36 -6.36 -6.99
N HIS A 133 2.01 -7.43 -6.55
CA HIS A 133 2.29 -8.59 -7.37
C HIS A 133 2.34 -9.84 -6.49
N VAL A 134 1.78 -10.93 -6.98
CA VAL A 134 1.80 -12.23 -6.32
C VAL A 134 2.40 -13.23 -7.29
N GLU A 135 3.31 -14.06 -6.78
CA GLU A 135 3.87 -15.19 -7.51
C GLU A 135 3.34 -16.45 -6.81
N ALA A 136 2.45 -17.16 -7.49
CA ALA A 136 1.92 -18.44 -7.05
C ALA A 136 2.44 -19.51 -8.01
N ASP A 137 2.93 -20.63 -7.46
CA ASP A 137 3.23 -21.79 -8.29
C ASP A 137 1.91 -22.33 -8.88
N PRO A 138 1.87 -22.65 -10.19
CA PRO A 138 0.67 -23.11 -10.89
C PRO A 138 0.18 -24.49 -10.45
#